data_AF-A0AAU3VJ25-F1
#
_entry.id   AF-A0AAU3VJ25-F1
#
_cell.length_a   1.000
_cell.length_b   1.000
_cell.length_c   1.000
_cell.angle_alpha   90.00
_cell.angle_beta   90.00
_cell.angle_gamma   90.00
#
_symmetry.space_group_name_H-M   'P 1'
#
loop_
_entity.id
_entity.type
_entity.pdbx_description
1 polymer ?
#
loop_
_entity_poly.entity_id
_entity_poly.type
_entity_poly.pdbx_seq_one_letter_code
_entity_poly.pdbx_strand_id
1 'polypeptide(L)'
;MGGWGSGNFDEDTAADHLSLLTGRLVREVEDAVAGAPGTLEPDEYGGVAVPCNVELLHLIATQGWAGAVLPAAATVRQWKAALLAAWDGAIDGLAPSPEYRAERRAVLVRTFDALAELAERRT
;
A
#
# COMPACT_ATOMS: atom_id res chain seq x y z
N MET A 1 31.51 -4.57 -5.00
CA MET A 1 31.92 -4.05 -6.32
C MET A 1 30.64 -3.98 -7.13
N GLY A 2 30.01 -2.80 -7.18
CA GLY A 2 28.69 -2.61 -7.80
C GLY A 2 28.77 -2.92 -9.29
N GLY A 3 27.95 -3.86 -9.73
CA GLY A 3 27.91 -4.26 -11.14
C GLY A 3 27.15 -3.23 -11.93
N TRP A 4 27.78 -2.67 -12.96
CA TRP A 4 27.12 -1.80 -13.93
C TRP A 4 26.34 -2.69 -14.90
N GLY A 5 25.03 -2.84 -14.70
CA GLY A 5 24.16 -3.41 -15.73
C GLY A 5 23.65 -2.34 -16.68
N SER A 6 23.09 -2.76 -17.82
CA SER A 6 22.55 -1.84 -18.83
C SER A 6 21.07 -1.48 -18.59
N GLY A 7 20.41 -2.11 -17.62
CA GLY A 7 19.02 -1.85 -17.25
C GLY A 7 18.86 -0.63 -16.34
N ASN A 8 17.67 -0.03 -16.35
CA ASN A 8 17.36 1.18 -15.59
C ASN A 8 17.48 1.02 -14.06
N PHE A 9 17.49 -0.22 -13.56
CA PHE A 9 17.54 -0.55 -12.12
C PHE A 9 18.81 -1.34 -11.75
N ASP A 10 19.79 -1.41 -12.65
CA ASP A 10 21.03 -2.17 -12.45
C ASP A 10 22.19 -1.31 -11.90
N GLU A 11 21.89 -0.15 -11.34
CA GLU A 11 22.88 0.78 -10.78
C GLU A 11 22.45 1.25 -9.38
N ASP A 12 23.42 1.48 -8.50
CA ASP A 12 23.19 1.74 -7.08
C ASP A 12 22.40 3.04 -6.84
N THR A 13 22.66 4.11 -7.59
CA THR A 13 21.87 5.36 -7.58
C THR A 13 20.41 5.11 -7.99
N ALA A 14 20.13 4.20 -8.93
CA ALA A 14 18.76 3.81 -9.26
C ALA A 14 18.07 3.08 -8.09
N ALA A 15 18.80 2.23 -7.35
CA ALA A 15 18.30 1.60 -6.14
C ALA A 15 18.02 2.63 -5.03
N ASP A 16 18.91 3.61 -4.83
CA ASP A 16 18.71 4.72 -3.88
C ASP A 16 17.47 5.54 -4.24
N HIS A 17 17.32 5.87 -5.53
CA HIS A 17 16.14 6.58 -6.02
C HIS A 17 14.84 5.81 -5.75
N LEU A 18 14.84 4.49 -6.02
CA LEU A 18 13.69 3.64 -5.78
C LEU A 18 13.35 3.52 -4.28
N SER A 19 14.37 3.50 -3.42
CA SER A 19 14.22 3.51 -1.96
C SER A 19 13.54 4.79 -1.47
N LEU A 20 13.93 5.95 -1.99
CA LEU A 20 13.27 7.22 -1.67
C LEU A 20 11.80 7.24 -2.10
N LEU A 21 11.51 6.74 -3.30
CA LEU A 21 10.16 6.71 -3.85
C LEU A 21 9.24 5.77 -3.05
N THR A 22 9.67 4.52 -2.84
CA THR A 22 8.89 3.53 -2.08
C THR A 22 8.77 3.92 -0.61
N GLY A 23 9.84 4.45 0.00
CA GLY A 23 9.79 4.98 1.35
C GLY A 23 8.82 6.17 1.51
N ARG A 24 8.64 6.99 0.47
CA ARG A 24 7.62 8.05 0.48
C ARG A 24 6.21 7.45 0.47
N LEU A 25 5.94 6.45 -0.38
CA LEU A 25 4.63 5.79 -0.40
C LEU A 25 4.29 5.16 0.96
N VAL A 26 5.27 4.54 1.61
CA VAL A 26 5.12 4.00 2.98
C VAL A 26 4.74 5.10 3.96
N ARG A 27 5.50 6.21 4.00
CA ARG A 27 5.21 7.32 4.91
C ARG A 27 3.83 7.93 4.68
N GLU A 28 3.40 8.09 3.43
CA GLU A 28 2.06 8.60 3.14
C GLU A 28 0.95 7.68 3.67
N VAL A 29 1.16 6.37 3.67
CA VAL A 29 0.21 5.42 4.27
C VAL A 29 0.27 5.50 5.80
N GLU A 30 1.46 5.57 6.39
CA GLU A 30 1.63 5.72 7.85
C GLU A 30 0.95 7.00 8.37
N ASP A 31 1.19 8.13 7.70
CA ASP A 31 0.61 9.43 8.04
C ASP A 31 -0.92 9.41 7.94
N ALA A 32 -1.47 8.79 6.89
CA ALA A 32 -2.92 8.66 6.73
C ALA A 32 -3.55 7.76 7.81
N VAL A 33 -2.89 6.66 8.17
CA VAL A 33 -3.36 5.73 9.21
C VAL A 33 -3.25 6.33 10.61
N ALA A 34 -2.22 7.14 10.87
CA ALA A 34 -2.04 7.89 12.11
C ALA A 34 -2.85 9.21 12.15
N GLY A 35 -3.54 9.55 11.05
CA GLY A 35 -4.29 10.78 10.88
C GLY A 35 -5.53 10.89 11.77
N ALA A 36 -6.24 12.01 11.62
CA ALA A 36 -7.48 12.26 12.36
C ALA A 36 -8.57 11.22 12.00
N PRO A 37 -9.53 10.94 12.91
CA PRO A 37 -10.71 10.16 12.58
C PRO A 37 -11.40 10.68 11.31
N GLY A 38 -11.84 9.78 10.43
CA GLY A 38 -12.44 10.13 9.14
C GLY A 38 -11.43 10.18 7.98
N THR A 39 -10.13 10.35 8.22
CA THR A 39 -9.11 10.46 7.15
C THR A 39 -9.13 9.28 6.15
N LEU A 40 -9.52 8.09 6.61
CA LEU A 40 -9.57 6.86 5.84
C LEU A 40 -10.98 6.50 5.32
N GLU A 41 -11.97 7.38 5.51
CA GLU A 41 -13.34 7.14 5.03
C GLU A 41 -13.40 7.03 3.49
N PRO A 42 -14.36 6.27 2.94
CA PRO A 42 -14.40 5.90 1.53
C PRO A 42 -14.48 7.08 0.54
N ASP A 43 -15.00 8.22 0.97
CA ASP A 43 -15.13 9.47 0.21
C ASP A 43 -14.03 10.50 0.53
N GLU A 44 -13.12 10.16 1.43
CA GLU A 44 -11.97 10.98 1.79
C GLU A 44 -10.71 10.61 1.00
N TYR A 45 -9.77 11.55 0.89
CA TYR A 45 -8.54 11.35 0.12
C TYR A 45 -7.77 10.09 0.58
N GLY A 46 -7.67 9.87 1.90
CA GLY A 46 -6.96 8.71 2.45
C GLY A 46 -7.63 7.38 2.10
N GLY A 47 -8.97 7.32 2.07
CA GLY A 47 -9.71 6.11 1.68
C GLY A 47 -9.48 5.67 0.22
N VAL A 48 -9.05 6.61 -0.64
CA VAL A 48 -8.72 6.35 -2.05
C VAL A 48 -7.23 6.17 -2.26
N ALA A 49 -6.40 7.06 -1.71
CA ALA A 49 -4.96 7.09 -1.95
C ALA A 49 -4.22 5.95 -1.24
N VAL A 50 -4.63 5.55 -0.03
CA VAL A 50 -3.94 4.49 0.72
C VAL A 50 -3.97 3.13 -0.01
N PRO A 51 -5.12 2.61 -0.48
CA PRO A 51 -5.14 1.38 -1.27
C PRO A 51 -4.29 1.47 -2.54
N CYS A 52 -4.26 2.63 -3.20
CA CYS A 52 -3.43 2.88 -4.38
C CYS A 52 -1.94 2.75 -4.04
N ASN A 53 -1.48 3.43 -2.99
CA ASN A 53 -0.08 3.36 -2.54
C ASN A 53 0.34 1.93 -2.15
N VAL A 54 -0.56 1.19 -1.47
CA VAL A 54 -0.33 -0.22 -1.12
C VAL A 54 -0.19 -1.10 -2.37
N GLU A 55 -1.05 -0.90 -3.37
CA GLU A 55 -0.98 -1.64 -4.63
C GLU A 55 0.27 -1.29 -5.45
N LEU A 56 0.66 -0.01 -5.49
CA LEU A 56 1.91 0.44 -6.11
C LEU A 56 3.14 -0.19 -5.44
N LEU A 57 3.19 -0.23 -4.10
CA LEU A 57 4.27 -0.90 -3.36
C LEU A 57 4.36 -2.38 -3.74
N HIS A 58 3.22 -3.08 -3.81
CA HIS A 58 3.19 -4.48 -4.24
C HIS A 58 3.71 -4.63 -5.68
N LEU A 59 3.18 -3.86 -6.63
CA LEU A 59 3.58 -3.92 -8.04
C LEU A 59 5.07 -3.63 -8.24
N ILE A 60 5.60 -2.59 -7.61
CA ILE A 60 7.02 -2.24 -7.65
C ILE A 60 7.85 -3.36 -7.05
N ALA A 61 7.49 -3.83 -5.85
CA ALA A 61 8.27 -4.86 -5.18
C ALA A 61 8.29 -6.17 -5.97
N THR A 62 7.18 -6.59 -6.61
CA THR A 62 7.17 -7.84 -7.40
C THR A 62 8.19 -7.88 -8.54
N GLN A 63 8.71 -6.73 -8.99
CA GLN A 63 9.74 -6.67 -10.02
C GLN A 63 11.12 -7.18 -9.54
N GLY A 64 11.35 -7.24 -8.22
CA GLY A 64 12.61 -7.72 -7.66
C GLY A 64 13.80 -6.76 -7.81
N TRP A 65 13.55 -5.50 -8.18
CA TRP A 65 14.59 -4.47 -8.24
C TRP A 65 15.17 -4.16 -6.86
N ALA A 66 16.48 -3.89 -6.82
CA ALA A 66 17.16 -3.44 -5.62
C ALA A 66 16.61 -2.08 -5.16
N GLY A 67 16.60 -1.84 -3.85
CA GLY A 67 16.17 -0.56 -3.28
C GLY A 67 14.67 -0.42 -3.01
N ALA A 68 13.81 -1.32 -3.48
CA ALA A 68 12.39 -1.28 -3.12
C ALA A 68 12.18 -1.56 -1.62
N VAL A 69 11.75 -0.53 -0.87
CA VAL A 69 11.46 -0.62 0.57
C VAL A 69 10.01 -1.05 0.77
N LEU A 70 9.82 -2.07 1.59
CA LEU A 70 8.50 -2.51 2.04
C LEU A 70 8.38 -2.39 3.56
N PRO A 71 7.18 -2.06 4.08
CA PRO A 71 6.89 -2.18 5.50
C PRO A 71 6.87 -3.64 5.93
N ALA A 72 7.00 -3.89 7.24
CA ALA A 72 6.81 -5.23 7.79
C ALA A 72 5.38 -5.73 7.53
N ALA A 73 5.20 -7.04 7.31
CA ALA A 73 3.89 -7.62 7.06
C ALA A 73 2.88 -7.36 8.19
N ALA A 74 3.35 -7.35 9.45
CA ALA A 74 2.52 -6.99 10.60
C ALA A 74 1.99 -5.55 10.51
N THR A 75 2.83 -4.60 10.04
CA THR A 75 2.44 -3.22 9.80
C THR A 75 1.38 -3.12 8.69
N VAL A 76 1.55 -3.83 7.57
CA VAL A 76 0.55 -3.87 6.49
C VAL A 76 -0.80 -4.38 7.00
N ARG A 77 -0.79 -5.41 7.85
CA ARG A 77 -2.02 -5.95 8.47
C ARG A 77 -2.70 -4.95 9.40
N GLN A 78 -1.92 -4.13 10.12
CA GLN A 78 -2.46 -3.05 10.94
C GLN A 78 -3.11 -1.97 10.06
N TRP A 79 -2.47 -1.56 8.97
CA TRP A 79 -3.05 -0.61 8.02
C TRP A 79 -4.34 -1.14 7.39
N LYS A 80 -4.36 -2.42 7.00
CA LYS A 80 -5.56 -3.10 6.50
C LYS A 80 -6.70 -3.00 7.51
N ALA A 81 -6.44 -3.30 8.78
CA ALA A 81 -7.45 -3.25 9.83
C ALA A 81 -8.00 -1.83 10.02
N ALA A 82 -7.12 -0.82 10.04
CA ALA A 82 -7.52 0.58 10.19
C ALA A 82 -8.39 1.07 9.02
N LEU A 83 -7.95 0.81 7.78
CA LEU A 83 -8.70 1.19 6.58
C LEU A 83 -10.06 0.48 6.51
N LEU A 84 -10.10 -0.84 6.73
CA LEU A 84 -11.36 -1.58 6.67
C LEU A 84 -12.32 -1.17 7.78
N ALA A 85 -11.83 -0.82 8.97
CA ALA A 85 -12.68 -0.29 10.04
C ALA A 85 -13.32 1.06 9.65
N ALA A 86 -12.55 1.99 9.08
CA ALA A 86 -13.08 3.25 8.58
C ALA A 86 -14.07 3.05 7.42
N TRP A 87 -13.73 2.17 6.47
CA TRP A 87 -14.56 1.87 5.32
C TRP A 87 -15.88 1.21 5.72
N ASP A 88 -15.84 0.13 6.52
CA ASP A 88 -17.04 -0.58 6.99
C ASP A 88 -17.93 0.33 7.87
N GLY A 89 -17.34 1.28 8.60
CA GLY A 89 -18.06 2.22 9.47
C GLY A 89 -18.80 3.34 8.74
N ALA A 90 -18.34 3.72 7.54
CA ALA A 90 -18.87 4.88 6.82
C ALA A 90 -19.61 4.53 5.52
N ILE A 91 -19.27 3.41 4.88
CA ILE A 91 -19.74 3.11 3.51
C ILE A 91 -21.27 3.06 3.40
N ASP A 92 -21.98 2.52 4.39
CA ASP A 92 -23.44 2.39 4.32
C ASP A 92 -24.14 3.78 4.35
N GLY A 93 -23.50 4.80 4.93
CA GLY A 93 -23.96 6.19 4.89
C GLY A 93 -23.87 6.83 3.49
N LEU A 94 -23.07 6.26 2.59
CA LEU A 94 -22.93 6.68 1.20
C LEU A 94 -23.90 5.96 0.25
N ALA A 95 -24.78 5.10 0.78
CA ALA A 95 -25.79 4.34 0.04
C ALA A 95 -25.24 3.61 -1.22
N PRO A 96 -24.19 2.76 -1.09
CA PRO A 96 -23.66 1.97 -2.19
C PRO A 96 -24.69 0.92 -2.66
N SER A 97 -24.53 0.41 -3.88
CA SER A 97 -25.21 -0.84 -4.22
C SER A 97 -24.60 -2.01 -3.42
N PRO A 98 -25.39 -3.05 -3.09
CA PRO A 98 -24.88 -4.24 -2.42
C PRO A 98 -23.70 -4.91 -3.15
N GLU A 99 -23.75 -4.92 -4.49
CA GLU A 99 -22.72 -5.48 -5.35
C GLU A 99 -21.42 -4.68 -5.24
N TYR A 100 -21.50 -3.34 -5.38
CA TYR A 100 -20.33 -2.48 -5.24
C TYR A 100 -19.69 -2.63 -3.87
N ARG A 101 -20.49 -2.65 -2.81
CA ARG A 101 -20.00 -2.83 -1.43
C ARG A 101 -19.22 -4.14 -1.30
N ALA A 102 -19.78 -5.25 -1.78
CA ALA A 102 -19.12 -6.55 -1.71
C ALA A 102 -17.82 -6.59 -2.55
N GLU A 103 -17.88 -6.13 -3.80
CA GLU A 103 -16.74 -6.15 -4.72
C GLU A 103 -15.61 -5.24 -4.24
N ARG A 104 -15.93 -4.00 -3.85
CA ARG A 104 -14.94 -3.03 -3.40
C ARG A 104 -14.23 -3.52 -2.14
N ARG A 105 -14.98 -4.05 -1.18
CA ARG A 105 -14.40 -4.62 0.05
C ARG A 105 -13.46 -5.79 -0.25
N ALA A 106 -13.83 -6.66 -1.18
CA ALA A 106 -12.98 -7.78 -1.60
C ALA A 106 -11.69 -7.30 -2.29
N VAL A 107 -11.76 -6.23 -3.09
CA VAL A 107 -10.57 -5.59 -3.67
C VAL A 107 -9.65 -5.06 -2.57
N LEU A 108 -10.17 -4.29 -1.62
CA LEU A 108 -9.38 -3.75 -0.51
C LEU A 108 -8.68 -4.87 0.29
N VAL A 109 -9.41 -5.93 0.64
CA VAL A 109 -8.84 -7.09 1.35
C VAL A 109 -7.68 -7.69 0.56
N ARG A 110 -7.89 -8.01 -0.72
CA ARG A 110 -6.88 -8.62 -1.59
C ARG A 110 -5.64 -7.74 -1.74
N THR A 111 -5.80 -6.43 -1.93
CA THR A 111 -4.70 -5.50 -2.13
C THR A 111 -3.73 -5.51 -0.94
N PHE A 112 -4.25 -5.47 0.29
CA PHE A 112 -3.40 -5.50 1.48
C PHE A 112 -2.83 -6.89 1.78
N ASP A 113 -3.61 -7.95 1.57
CA ASP A 113 -3.11 -9.32 1.79
C ASP A 113 -1.95 -9.64 0.84
N ALA A 114 -2.05 -9.24 -0.43
CA ALA A 114 -0.98 -9.42 -1.42
C ALA A 114 0.33 -8.73 -1.00
N LEU A 115 0.26 -7.49 -0.49
CA LEU A 115 1.45 -6.79 0.01
C LEU A 115 2.01 -7.44 1.28
N ALA A 116 1.15 -7.81 2.22
CA ALA A 116 1.56 -8.45 3.47
C ALA A 116 2.27 -9.79 3.20
N GLU A 117 1.70 -10.65 2.35
CA GLU A 117 2.32 -11.92 1.95
C GLU A 117 3.65 -11.70 1.24
N LEU A 118 3.75 -10.69 0.38
CA LEU A 118 5.01 -10.35 -0.29
C LEU A 118 6.08 -9.90 0.71
N ALA A 119 5.71 -9.11 1.72
CA ALA A 119 6.61 -8.68 2.78
C ALA A 119 7.10 -9.87 3.64
N GLU A 120 6.25 -10.87 3.92
CA GLU A 120 6.65 -12.07 4.67
C GLU A 120 7.66 -12.92 3.90
N ARG A 121 7.48 -13.09 2.58
CA ARG A 121 8.41 -13.87 1.75
C ARG A 121 9.79 -13.24 1.59
N ARG A 122 9.93 -11.95 1.93
CA ARG A 122 11.17 -11.17 1.80
C ARG A 122 11.96 -11.04 3.10
N THR A 123 11.41 -11.51 4.21
CA THR A 123 12.06 -11.49 5.53
C THR A 123 12.88 -12.77 5.71
#